data_AF-A0A6B0XBX5-F1
#
_entry.id   AF-A0A6B0XBX5-F1
#
_cell.length_a   1.000
_cell.length_b   1.000
_cell.length_c   1.000
_cell.angle_alpha   90.00
_cell.angle_beta   90.00
_cell.angle_gamma   90.00
#
_symmetry.space_group_name_H-M   'P 1'
#
loop_
_entity.id
_entity.type
_entity.pdbx_description
1 polymer ?
#
loop_
_entity_poly.entity_id
_entity_poly.type
_entity_poly.pdbx_seq_one_letter_code
_entity_poly.pdbx_strand_id
1 'polypeptide(L)' 'MKDTVEKEILDEIHKLGKGQQAEVLEFVRSLAKSAMTGAPGQTLLRFAGTIDREDLAKMTETIQAACESVDFNG' A
#
# COMPACT_ATOMS: atom_id res chain seq x y z
N MET A 1 -9.99 -19.49 34.74
CA MET A 1 -10.19 -19.48 33.28
C MET A 1 -9.26 -18.43 32.72
N LYS A 2 -8.40 -18.76 31.75
CA LYS A 2 -7.70 -17.71 31.01
C LYS A 2 -8.76 -17.06 30.12
N ASP A 3 -9.21 -15.87 30.50
CA ASP A 3 -9.91 -15.03 29.53
C ASP A 3 -8.91 -14.81 28.39
N THR A 4 -9.35 -15.10 27.17
CA THR A 4 -8.53 -14.88 26.00
C THR A 4 -8.41 -13.37 25.80
N VAL A 5 -7.26 -12.90 25.34
CA VAL A 5 -7.03 -11.49 24.99
C VAL A 5 -8.15 -10.95 24.08
N GLU A 6 -8.72 -11.80 23.23
CA GLU A 6 -9.90 -11.50 22.41
C GLU A 6 -11.12 -11.03 23.21
N LYS A 7 -11.42 -11.69 24.34
CA LYS A 7 -12.55 -11.35 25.19
C LYS A 7 -12.34 -10.02 25.91
N GLU A 8 -11.13 -9.78 26.42
CA GLU A 8 -10.77 -8.49 27.04
C GLU A 8 -10.88 -7.33 26.04
N ILE A 9 -10.44 -7.54 24.80
CA ILE A 9 -10.59 -6.55 23.71
C ILE A 9 -12.08 -6.26 23.44
N LEU A 10 -12.91 -7.30 23.38
CA LEU A 10 -14.35 -7.13 23.13
C LEU A 10 -15.03 -6.34 24.26
N ASP A 11 -14.67 -6.62 25.51
CA ASP A 11 -15.21 -5.93 26.69
C ASP A 11 -14.81 -4.44 26.70
N GLU A 12 -13.60 -4.09 26.27
CA GLU A 12 -13.20 -2.68 26.13
C GLU A 12 -13.91 -1.97 24.96
N ILE A 13 -14.08 -2.64 23.81
CA ILE A 13 -14.78 -2.08 22.65
C ILE A 13 -16.24 -1.75 22.97
N HIS A 14 -16.91 -2.57 23.79
CA HIS A 14 -18.30 -2.33 24.20
C HIS A 14 -18.49 -1.06 25.05
N LYS A 15 -17.43 -0.55 25.69
CA LYS A 15 -17.46 0.69 26.48
C LYS A 15 -17.33 1.94 25.60
N LEU A 16 -16.93 1.80 24.34
CA LEU A 16 -16.66 2.90 23.43
C LEU A 16 -17.93 3.41 22.73
N GLY A 17 -17.97 4.70 22.40
CA GLY A 17 -19.00 5.26 21.53
C GLY A 17 -18.84 4.82 20.07
N LYS A 18 -19.89 4.95 19.25
CA LYS A 18 -19.87 4.47 17.85
C LYS A 18 -18.74 5.04 16.99
N GLY A 19 -18.36 6.31 17.18
CA GLY A 19 -17.23 6.91 16.46
C GLY A 19 -15.91 6.25 16.83
N GLN A 20 -15.66 6.06 18.13
CA GLN A 20 -14.47 5.38 18.63
C GLN A 20 -14.41 3.91 18.23
N GLN A 21 -15.56 3.23 18.17
CA GLN A 21 -15.63 1.86 17.64
C GLN A 21 -15.22 1.79 16.17
N ALA A 22 -15.60 2.80 15.35
CA ALA A 22 -15.18 2.88 13.96
C ALA A 22 -13.66 3.10 13.83
N GLU A 23 -13.08 3.96 14.67
CA GLU A 23 -11.62 4.18 14.72
C GLU A 23 -10.87 2.89 15.11
N VAL A 24 -11.33 2.17 16.13
CA VAL A 24 -10.72 0.89 16.53
C VAL A 24 -10.82 -0.14 15.41
N LEU A 25 -11.95 -0.23 14.72
CA LEU A 25 -12.12 -1.13 13.57
C LEU A 25 -11.15 -0.79 12.43
N GLU A 26 -10.94 0.49 12.14
CA GLU A 26 -9.97 0.94 11.14
C GLU A 26 -8.55 0.56 11.53
N PHE A 27 -8.18 0.78 12.80
CA PHE A 27 -6.87 0.39 13.32
C PHE A 27 -6.62 -1.12 13.26
N VAL A 28 -7.58 -1.94 13.70
CA VAL A 28 -7.43 -3.40 13.62
C VAL A 28 -7.31 -3.87 12.16
N ARG A 29 -8.05 -3.25 11.23
CA ARG A 29 -7.90 -3.49 9.79
C ARG A 29 -6.51 -3.07 9.29
N SER A 30 -5.94 -1.98 9.80
CA SER A 30 -4.59 -1.55 9.41
C SER A 30 -3.52 -2.50 9.96
N LEU A 31 -3.69 -3.05 11.16
CA LEU A 31 -2.82 -4.10 11.71
C LEU A 31 -2.91 -5.40 10.90
N ALA A 32 -4.12 -5.80 10.47
CA ALA A 32 -4.27 -6.95 9.58
C ALA A 32 -3.67 -6.68 8.19
N LYS A 33 -3.71 -5.42 7.72
CA LYS A 33 -3.06 -4.97 6.48
C LYS A 33 -1.56 -4.70 6.63
N SER A 34 -0.99 -4.54 7.82
CA SER A 34 0.47 -4.40 7.98
C SER A 34 1.20 -5.71 7.66
N ALA A 35 0.45 -6.82 7.62
CA ALA A 35 0.83 -8.05 6.94
C ALA A 35 0.77 -7.94 5.39
N MET A 36 0.66 -6.73 4.82
CA MET A 36 1.03 -6.46 3.43
C MET A 36 2.53 -6.76 3.30
N THR A 37 2.81 -8.04 3.11
CA THR A 37 4.05 -8.53 2.55
C THR A 37 4.34 -7.67 1.34
N GLY A 38 5.47 -6.97 1.34
CA GLY A 38 6.00 -6.41 0.10
C GLY A 38 5.99 -7.48 -1.00
N ALA A 39 5.95 -7.08 -2.26
CA ALA A 39 6.02 -8.05 -3.35
C ALA A 39 7.21 -9.00 -3.09
N PRO A 40 6.99 -10.33 -3.05
CA PRO A 40 8.09 -11.26 -2.83
C PRO A 40 9.22 -10.94 -3.80
N GLY A 41 10.47 -10.86 -3.32
CA GLY A 41 11.61 -10.46 -4.16
C GLY A 41 11.74 -11.31 -5.43
N GLN A 42 11.33 -12.59 -5.37
CA GLN A 42 11.26 -13.48 -6.52
C GLN A 42 10.36 -12.95 -7.66
N THR A 43 9.25 -12.28 -7.33
CA THR A 43 8.33 -11.66 -8.30
C THR A 43 8.95 -10.42 -8.96
N LEU A 44 9.93 -9.79 -8.30
CA LEU A 44 10.66 -8.64 -8.84
C LEU A 44 11.82 -9.04 -9.76
N LEU A 45 12.22 -10.32 -9.80
CA LEU A 45 13.32 -10.79 -10.65
C LEU A 45 13.08 -10.53 -12.14
N ARG A 46 11.82 -10.43 -12.59
CA ARG A 46 11.50 -10.02 -13.97
C ARG A 46 12.04 -8.64 -14.34
N PHE A 47 12.28 -7.79 -13.35
CA PHE A 47 12.86 -6.46 -13.51
C PHE A 47 14.37 -6.45 -13.23
N ALA A 48 14.96 -7.58 -12.83
CA ALA A 48 16.39 -7.67 -12.61
C ALA A 48 17.12 -7.82 -13.95
N GLY A 49 18.18 -7.04 -14.15
CA GLY A 49 18.96 -7.03 -15.39
C GLY A 49 18.72 -5.77 -16.22
N THR A 50 18.52 -5.94 -17.52
CA THR A 50 18.32 -4.82 -18.45
C THR A 50 16.85 -4.53 -18.65
N ILE A 51 16.50 -3.25 -18.80
CA ILE A 51 15.18 -2.82 -19.26
C ILE A 51 14.92 -3.45 -20.64
N ASP A 52 13.72 -3.98 -20.86
CA ASP A 52 13.39 -4.57 -22.13
C ASP A 52 13.35 -3.51 -23.25
N ARG A 53 13.49 -3.97 -24.50
CA ARG A 53 13.59 -3.05 -25.64
C ARG A 53 12.29 -2.26 -25.85
N GLU A 54 11.15 -2.85 -25.49
CA GLU A 54 9.85 -2.22 -25.67
C GLU A 54 9.68 -1.05 -24.70
N ASP A 55 10.03 -1.24 -23.42
CA ASP A 55 9.97 -0.19 -22.41
C ASP A 55 11.04 0.88 -22.68
N LEU A 56 12.24 0.50 -23.15
CA LEU A 56 13.23 1.47 -23.61
C LEU A 56 12.72 2.35 -24.76
N ALA A 57 11.98 1.76 -25.71
CA ALA A 57 11.40 2.50 -26.82
C ALA A 57 10.33 3.49 -26.34
N LYS A 58 9.43 3.03 -25.45
CA LYS A 58 8.39 3.89 -24.84
C LYS A 58 9.00 5.04 -24.04
N MET A 59 10.03 4.76 -23.24
CA MET A 59 10.75 5.80 -22.49
C MET A 59 11.37 6.83 -23.44
N THR A 60 12.03 6.38 -24.51
CA THR A 60 12.66 7.25 -25.50
C THR A 60 11.64 8.14 -26.20
N GLU A 61 10.53 7.56 -26.67
CA GLU A 61 9.44 8.29 -27.31
C GLU A 61 8.86 9.36 -26.37
N THR A 62 8.58 8.99 -25.12
CA THR A 62 8.02 9.92 -24.12
C THR A 62 8.97 11.08 -23.85
N ILE A 63 10.28 10.81 -23.70
CA ILE A 63 11.30 11.84 -23.50
C ILE A 63 11.35 12.79 -24.71
N GLN A 64 11.34 12.24 -25.93
CA GLN A 64 11.39 13.05 -27.15
C GLN A 64 10.12 13.89 -27.32
N ALA A 65 8.95 13.32 -27.07
CA ALA A 65 7.67 14.03 -27.20
C ALA A 65 7.53 15.19 -26.21
N ALA A 66 8.10 15.06 -25.01
CA ALA A 66 8.11 16.12 -23.99
C ALA A 66 9.35 17.02 -24.04
N CYS A 67 10.31 16.73 -24.91
CA CYS A 67 11.55 17.50 -25.00
C CYS A 67 11.21 18.95 -25.40
N GLU A 68 11.75 19.91 -24.65
CA GLU A 68 11.52 21.35 -24.85
C GLU A 68 10.06 21.81 -24.67
N SER A 69 9.16 20.92 -24.22
CA SER A 69 7.81 21.29 -23.81
C SER A 69 7.83 21.75 -22.35
N VAL A 70 7.42 23.00 -22.12
CA VAL A 70 7.19 23.55 -20.78
C VAL A 70 5.69 23.78 -20.65
N ASP A 71 5.08 23.20 -19.61
CA ASP A 71 3.70 23.54 -19.29
C ASP A 71 3.67 24.93 -18.64
N PHE A 72 3.10 25.90 -19.35
CA PHE A 72 3.02 27.28 -18.90
C PHE A 72 1.82 27.54 -17.97
N ASN A 73 1.00 26.52 -17.67
CA ASN A 73 -0.11 26.63 -16.74
C ASN A 73 0.33 26.24 -15.32
N GLY A 74 1.02 27.16 -14.65
CA GLY A 74 1.16 27.21 -13.20
C GLY A 74 0.14 28.14 -12.57
#